data_AF-A0AA38CSX3-F1
#
_entry.id   AF-A0AA38CSX3-F1
#
_cell.length_a   1.000
_cell.length_b   1.000
_cell.length_c   1.000
_cell.angle_alpha   90.00
_cell.angle_beta   90.00
_cell.angle_gamma   90.00
#
_symmetry.space_group_name_H-M   'P 1'
#
loop_
_entity.id
_entity.type
_entity.pdbx_description
1 polymer ?
#
loop_
_entity_poly.entity_id
_entity_poly.type
_entity_poly.pdbx_seq_one_letter_code
_entity_poly.pdbx_strand_id
1 'polypeptide(L)'
;MTHSMYRIGCPVVLAHRGGMGSAPENTRAAVAQMLATGVRTLETDVRETSDGVAVLAHDETLQRRFGDPRPVSEVTWWELDLMRDVDDQPALRLVDLLAEFPDVGINIDVKSDGAVTPTLRAVREAGAAARVCLTSFSSERLDVMARLTRGRTALGAGAADVARLVARARGLTELPGADAVGRAWGRGAGGRRRRCVAARCRSRSSTAGCGW
;
A
#
# COMPACT_ATOMS: atom_id res chain seq x y z
N MET A 1 -18.42 -9.56 13.93
CA MET A 1 -19.17 -8.75 12.96
C MET A 1 -18.69 -9.18 11.57
N THR A 2 -19.58 -9.70 10.74
CA THR A 2 -19.25 -10.00 9.33
C THR A 2 -19.19 -8.68 8.57
N HIS A 3 -17.99 -8.28 8.14
CA HIS A 3 -17.83 -7.10 7.30
C HIS A 3 -18.61 -7.30 6.01
N SER A 4 -19.48 -6.36 5.67
CA SER A 4 -20.41 -6.51 4.53
C SER A 4 -19.70 -6.57 3.17
N MET A 5 -18.42 -6.16 3.11
CA MET A 5 -17.67 -6.04 1.86
C MET A 5 -17.36 -7.41 1.22
N TYR A 6 -16.99 -8.41 2.02
CA TYR A 6 -16.52 -9.71 1.52
C TYR A 6 -17.46 -10.82 1.98
N ARG A 7 -18.48 -11.11 1.16
CA ARG A 7 -19.37 -12.24 1.39
C ARG A 7 -18.68 -13.55 0.98
N ILE A 8 -18.47 -14.43 1.95
CA ILE A 8 -17.89 -15.76 1.71
C ILE A 8 -18.80 -16.56 0.77
N GLY A 9 -18.20 -17.23 -0.22
CA GLY A 9 -18.90 -18.11 -1.16
C GLY A 9 -19.31 -17.47 -2.49
N CYS A 10 -19.02 -16.20 -2.72
CA CYS A 10 -19.22 -15.54 -4.01
C CYS A 10 -17.99 -14.70 -4.39
N PRO A 11 -17.57 -14.67 -5.67
CA PRO A 11 -16.56 -13.72 -6.13
C PRO A 11 -17.02 -12.28 -5.87
N VAL A 12 -16.08 -11.41 -5.49
CA VAL A 12 -16.32 -9.97 -5.35
C VAL A 12 -15.58 -9.25 -6.48
N VAL A 13 -16.29 -8.37 -7.19
CA VAL A 13 -15.70 -7.50 -8.21
C VAL A 13 -15.20 -6.23 -7.53
N LEU A 14 -13.89 -5.99 -7.55
CA LEU A 14 -13.30 -4.74 -7.05
C LEU A 14 -12.89 -3.87 -8.24
N ALA A 15 -13.50 -2.69 -8.35
CA ALA A 15 -13.02 -1.67 -9.26
C ALA A 15 -11.64 -1.14 -8.81
N HIS A 16 -10.58 -1.64 -9.44
CA HIS A 16 -9.20 -1.28 -9.11
C HIS A 16 -8.93 0.21 -9.34
N ARG A 17 -8.36 0.88 -8.32
CA ARG A 17 -8.14 2.33 -8.27
C ARG A 17 -9.36 3.15 -8.66
N GLY A 18 -10.51 2.78 -8.11
CA GLY A 18 -11.80 3.39 -8.41
C GLY A 18 -12.36 3.09 -9.82
N GLY A 19 -11.69 2.29 -10.65
CA GLY A 19 -12.13 1.97 -12.01
C GLY A 19 -11.25 2.55 -13.11
N MET A 20 -9.92 2.51 -12.94
CA MET A 20 -8.92 3.16 -13.83
C MET A 20 -8.99 2.80 -15.33
N GLY A 21 -9.83 1.84 -15.73
CA GLY A 21 -10.07 1.49 -17.13
C GLY A 21 -11.14 2.35 -17.82
N SER A 22 -11.88 3.18 -17.08
CA SER A 22 -13.01 3.94 -17.64
C SER A 22 -12.84 5.46 -17.50
N ALA A 23 -12.11 5.91 -16.47
CA ALA A 23 -11.65 7.28 -16.28
C ALA A 23 -10.29 7.25 -15.56
N PRO A 24 -9.58 8.38 -15.41
CA PRO A 24 -8.32 8.41 -14.68
C PRO A 24 -8.45 7.79 -13.30
N GLU A 25 -7.47 6.98 -12.93
CA GLU A 25 -7.44 6.28 -11.65
C GLU A 25 -7.70 7.21 -10.47
N ASN A 26 -8.31 6.68 -9.40
CA ASN A 26 -8.38 7.39 -8.12
C ASN A 26 -9.03 8.79 -8.25
N THR A 27 -10.04 8.91 -9.13
CA THR A 27 -10.86 10.11 -9.34
C THR A 27 -12.32 9.84 -9.01
N ARG A 28 -13.08 10.92 -8.75
CA ARG A 28 -14.54 10.87 -8.63
C ARG A 28 -15.19 10.31 -9.90
N ALA A 29 -14.67 10.68 -11.07
CA ALA A 29 -15.17 10.23 -12.37
C ALA A 29 -15.06 8.70 -12.52
N ALA A 30 -13.91 8.10 -12.17
CA ALA A 30 -13.73 6.65 -12.24
C ALA A 30 -14.74 5.93 -11.35
N VAL A 31 -14.89 6.39 -10.10
CA VAL A 31 -15.83 5.82 -9.14
C VAL A 31 -17.26 5.92 -9.66
N ALA A 32 -17.70 7.11 -10.09
CA ALA A 32 -19.05 7.32 -10.59
C ALA A 32 -19.39 6.41 -11.79
N GLN A 33 -18.45 6.23 -12.72
CA GLN A 33 -18.65 5.35 -13.87
C GLN A 33 -18.77 3.88 -13.45
N MET A 34 -17.97 3.41 -12.49
CA MET A 34 -18.11 2.05 -11.96
C MET A 34 -19.44 1.83 -11.24
N LEU A 35 -19.93 2.83 -10.51
CA LEU A 35 -21.24 2.75 -9.88
C LEU A 35 -22.36 2.68 -10.93
N ALA A 36 -22.22 3.34 -12.07
CA ALA A 36 -23.17 3.28 -13.18
C ALA A 36 -23.28 1.89 -13.82
N THR A 37 -22.25 1.04 -13.71
CA THR A 37 -22.29 -0.36 -14.19
C THR A 37 -22.88 -1.33 -13.16
N GLY A 38 -23.25 -0.86 -11.97
CA GLY A 38 -23.78 -1.68 -10.89
C GLY A 38 -22.72 -2.23 -9.92
N VAL A 39 -21.43 -1.95 -10.15
CA VAL A 39 -20.38 -2.28 -9.18
C VAL A 39 -20.59 -1.46 -7.91
N ARG A 40 -20.42 -2.08 -6.73
CA ARG A 40 -20.58 -1.43 -5.40
C ARG A 40 -19.40 -1.65 -4.48
N THR A 41 -18.32 -2.18 -5.02
CA THR A 41 -17.06 -2.45 -4.32
C THR A 41 -15.90 -1.96 -5.16
N LEU A 42 -15.01 -1.19 -4.56
CA LEU A 42 -13.82 -0.66 -5.22
C LEU A 42 -12.57 -0.83 -4.38
N GLU A 43 -11.43 -0.71 -5.03
CA GLU A 43 -10.13 -0.59 -4.40
C GLU A 43 -9.56 0.80 -4.68
N THR A 44 -8.81 1.35 -3.73
CA THR A 44 -8.14 2.65 -3.87
C THR A 44 -6.83 2.68 -3.08
N ASP A 45 -5.91 3.51 -3.54
CA ASP A 45 -4.61 3.73 -2.90
C ASP A 45 -4.60 5.03 -2.10
N VAL A 46 -3.97 5.05 -0.93
CA VAL A 46 -3.89 6.26 -0.09
C VAL A 46 -2.46 6.58 0.33
N ARG A 47 -2.11 7.86 0.21
CA ARG A 47 -0.88 8.50 0.70
C ARG A 47 -1.22 9.76 1.49
N GLU A 48 -0.26 10.31 2.23
CA GLU A 48 -0.43 11.56 2.97
C GLU A 48 0.23 12.74 2.27
N THR A 49 -0.40 13.90 2.35
CA THR A 49 0.20 15.20 2.04
C THR A 49 1.04 15.70 3.22
N SER A 50 1.89 16.70 2.98
CA SER A 50 2.78 17.29 4.00
C SER A 50 2.02 17.88 5.21
N ASP A 51 0.78 18.29 5.01
CA ASP A 51 -0.15 18.80 6.04
C ASP A 51 -1.06 17.71 6.64
N GLY A 52 -0.78 16.43 6.37
CA GLY A 52 -1.41 15.28 7.02
C GLY A 52 -2.80 14.93 6.50
N VAL A 53 -3.09 15.21 5.24
CA VAL A 53 -4.35 14.85 4.57
C VAL A 53 -4.20 13.53 3.82
N ALA A 54 -5.14 12.61 4.04
CA ALA A 54 -5.23 11.36 3.28
C ALA A 54 -5.78 11.64 1.88
N VAL A 55 -4.98 11.37 0.85
CA VAL A 55 -5.34 11.59 -0.56
C VAL A 55 -5.21 10.31 -1.36
N LEU A 56 -6.04 10.19 -2.40
CA LEU A 56 -6.02 9.04 -3.28
C LEU A 56 -4.85 9.13 -4.27
N ALA A 57 -3.80 8.34 -4.03
CA ALA A 57 -2.60 8.33 -4.85
C ALA A 57 -1.87 6.99 -4.78
N HIS A 58 -1.63 6.38 -5.94
CA HIS A 58 -0.89 5.12 -6.03
C HIS A 58 0.62 5.34 -5.86
N ASP A 59 1.18 6.25 -6.66
CA ASP A 59 2.62 6.47 -6.76
C ASP A 59 3.12 7.37 -5.64
N GLU A 60 4.40 7.24 -5.32
CA GLU A 60 5.06 8.11 -4.33
C GLU A 60 5.15 9.56 -4.79
N THR A 61 5.36 9.77 -6.09
CA THR A 61 5.44 11.10 -6.70
C THR A 61 4.22 11.42 -7.55
N LEU A 62 4.00 12.71 -7.74
CA LEU A 62 2.90 13.23 -8.55
C LEU A 62 3.18 13.15 -10.07
N GLN A 63 4.38 12.69 -10.46
CA GLN A 63 4.93 12.83 -11.80
C GLN A 63 4.05 12.20 -12.88
N ARG A 64 3.53 11.00 -12.62
CA ARG A 64 2.74 10.26 -13.62
C ARG A 64 1.35 10.88 -13.81
N ARG A 65 0.73 11.37 -12.74
CA ARG A 65 -0.67 11.85 -12.77
C ARG A 65 -0.77 13.35 -13.05
N PHE A 66 0.11 14.15 -12.46
CA PHE A 66 0.04 15.61 -12.49
C PHE A 66 1.27 16.27 -13.12
N GLY A 67 2.28 15.49 -13.55
CA GLY A 67 3.50 16.03 -14.16
C GLY A 67 4.48 16.68 -13.18
N ASP A 68 4.19 16.69 -11.88
CA ASP A 68 5.02 17.28 -10.83
C ASP A 68 5.97 16.22 -10.23
N PRO A 69 7.29 16.43 -10.20
CA PRO A 69 8.23 15.42 -9.71
C PRO A 69 8.20 15.23 -8.19
N ARG A 70 7.57 16.14 -7.43
CA ARG A 70 7.55 16.09 -5.96
C ARG A 70 6.81 14.86 -5.44
N PRO A 71 7.28 14.26 -4.33
CA PRO A 71 6.50 13.30 -3.56
C PRO A 71 5.17 13.88 -3.06
N VAL A 72 4.15 13.04 -2.91
CA VAL A 72 2.87 13.45 -2.30
C VAL A 72 3.09 14.03 -0.89
N SER A 73 4.02 13.46 -0.13
CA SER A 73 4.38 13.87 1.23
C SER A 73 5.07 15.23 1.33
N GLU A 74 5.43 15.85 0.19
CA GLU A 74 6.09 17.16 0.14
C GLU A 74 5.17 18.29 -0.32
N VAL A 75 3.94 17.99 -0.72
CA VAL A 75 2.95 19.00 -1.11
C VAL A 75 1.83 19.07 -0.09
N THR A 76 1.29 20.27 0.13
CA THR A 76 0.08 20.46 0.93
C THR A 76 -1.16 20.01 0.15
N TRP A 77 -2.27 19.73 0.86
CA TRP A 77 -3.54 19.48 0.17
C TRP A 77 -3.94 20.66 -0.73
N TRP A 78 -3.71 21.89 -0.28
CA TRP A 78 -4.05 23.09 -1.06
C TRP A 78 -3.31 23.14 -2.40
N GLU A 79 -2.01 22.88 -2.41
CA GLU A 79 -1.24 22.82 -3.66
C GLU A 79 -1.74 21.68 -4.57
N LEU A 80 -2.03 20.52 -3.99
CA LEU A 80 -2.48 19.35 -4.72
C LEU A 80 -3.88 19.52 -5.31
N ASP A 81 -4.79 20.19 -4.60
CA ASP A 81 -6.17 20.46 -5.04
C ASP A 81 -6.23 21.43 -6.23
N LEU A 82 -5.19 22.25 -6.43
CA LEU A 82 -5.03 23.11 -7.59
C LEU A 82 -4.51 22.36 -8.83
N MET A 83 -3.96 21.16 -8.67
CA MET A 83 -3.45 20.37 -9.78
C MET A 83 -4.58 19.68 -10.56
N ARG A 84 -4.34 19.48 -11.86
CA ARG A 84 -5.24 18.76 -12.77
C ARG A 84 -4.42 17.74 -13.54
N ASP A 85 -4.97 16.55 -13.73
CA ASP A 85 -4.37 15.56 -14.61
C ASP A 85 -4.67 15.89 -16.09
N VAL A 86 -4.25 15.01 -16.99
CA VAL A 86 -4.41 15.20 -18.44
C VAL A 86 -5.86 15.27 -18.90
N ASP A 87 -6.81 14.79 -18.08
CA ASP A 87 -8.25 14.79 -18.35
C ASP A 87 -9.00 15.80 -17.45
N ASP A 88 -8.27 16.82 -16.97
CA ASP A 88 -8.77 17.89 -16.11
C ASP A 88 -9.41 17.39 -14.79
N GLN A 89 -8.99 16.22 -14.29
CA GLN A 89 -9.48 15.70 -13.01
C GLN A 89 -8.60 16.19 -11.86
N PRO A 90 -9.19 16.66 -10.75
CA PRO A 90 -8.45 17.01 -9.55
C PRO A 90 -8.00 15.76 -8.78
N ALA A 91 -7.11 15.95 -7.82
CA ALA A 91 -6.90 14.98 -6.75
C ALA A 91 -8.17 14.80 -5.90
N LEU A 92 -8.26 13.68 -5.18
CA LEU A 92 -9.42 13.38 -4.32
C LEU A 92 -8.93 13.04 -2.90
N ARG A 93 -9.50 13.68 -1.88
CA ARG A 93 -9.26 13.26 -0.49
C ARG A 93 -10.06 12.02 -0.17
N LEU A 94 -9.51 11.18 0.69
CA LEU A 94 -10.21 9.99 1.16
C LEU A 94 -11.51 10.34 1.89
N VAL A 95 -11.51 11.40 2.71
CA VAL A 95 -12.72 11.82 3.44
C VAL A 95 -13.86 12.20 2.49
N ASP A 96 -13.55 12.87 1.38
CA ASP A 96 -14.54 13.26 0.37
C ASP A 96 -15.09 12.02 -0.35
N LEU A 97 -14.21 11.09 -0.76
CA LEU A 97 -14.64 9.80 -1.33
C LEU A 97 -15.61 9.07 -0.39
N LEU A 98 -15.25 8.96 0.89
CA LEU A 98 -16.07 8.25 1.86
C LEU A 98 -17.41 8.94 2.10
N ALA A 99 -17.44 10.28 2.12
CA ALA A 99 -18.66 11.05 2.34
C ALA A 99 -19.60 11.03 1.13
N GLU A 100 -19.06 11.16 -0.08
CA GLU A 100 -19.82 11.18 -1.33
C GLU A 100 -20.40 9.82 -1.70
N PHE A 101 -19.74 8.72 -1.30
CA PHE A 101 -20.13 7.35 -1.63
C PHE A 101 -20.38 6.50 -0.37
N PRO A 102 -21.45 6.77 0.41
CA PRO A 102 -21.70 6.11 1.69
C PRO A 102 -22.08 4.63 1.57
N ASP A 103 -22.63 4.21 0.42
CA ASP A 103 -23.12 2.84 0.18
C ASP A 103 -22.08 1.93 -0.47
N VAL A 104 -20.85 2.42 -0.67
CA VAL A 104 -19.79 1.70 -1.39
C VAL A 104 -18.84 1.02 -0.40
N GLY A 105 -18.57 -0.27 -0.65
CA GLY A 105 -17.52 -1.02 0.05
C GLY A 105 -16.15 -0.70 -0.54
N ILE A 106 -15.19 -0.33 0.30
CA ILE A 106 -13.91 0.21 -0.16
C ILE A 106 -12.75 -0.56 0.46
N ASN A 107 -11.89 -1.12 -0.40
CA ASN A 107 -10.60 -1.67 0.00
C ASN A 107 -9.54 -0.58 -0.16
N ILE A 108 -8.93 -0.15 0.94
CA ILE A 108 -7.97 0.95 0.96
C ILE A 108 -6.56 0.39 1.12
N ASP A 109 -5.72 0.48 0.10
CA ASP A 109 -4.29 0.21 0.21
C ASP A 109 -3.55 1.43 0.76
N VAL A 110 -3.13 1.35 2.02
CA VAL A 110 -2.36 2.41 2.68
C VAL A 110 -0.90 2.25 2.28
N LYS A 111 -0.39 3.16 1.44
CA LYS A 111 0.91 3.02 0.76
C LYS A 111 2.11 3.48 1.59
N SER A 112 1.93 4.46 2.46
CA SER A 112 2.98 5.03 3.32
C SER A 112 2.62 4.89 4.80
N ASP A 113 3.63 4.92 5.66
CA ASP A 113 3.41 4.87 7.11
C ASP A 113 2.79 6.17 7.62
N GLY A 114 3.15 7.31 6.99
CA GLY A 114 2.53 8.61 7.23
C GLY A 114 1.03 8.63 6.95
N ALA A 115 0.55 7.84 5.99
CA ALA A 115 -0.87 7.76 5.64
C ALA A 115 -1.74 6.98 6.62
N VAL A 116 -1.17 6.22 7.56
CA VAL A 116 -1.96 5.40 8.50
C VAL A 116 -2.89 6.27 9.34
N THR A 117 -2.36 7.29 10.01
CA THR A 117 -3.16 8.13 10.92
C THR A 117 -4.22 8.95 10.17
N PRO A 118 -3.90 9.65 9.07
CA PRO A 118 -4.90 10.34 8.26
C PRO A 118 -5.99 9.43 7.70
N THR A 119 -5.64 8.21 7.26
CA THR A 119 -6.61 7.22 6.77
C THR A 119 -7.59 6.83 7.86
N LEU A 120 -7.09 6.44 9.04
CA LEU A 120 -7.94 6.03 10.16
C LEU A 120 -8.83 7.18 10.64
N ARG A 121 -8.32 8.42 10.59
CA ARG A 121 -9.09 9.62 10.89
C ARG A 121 -10.25 9.79 9.91
N ALA A 122 -9.99 9.75 8.61
CA ALA A 122 -11.03 9.88 7.58
C ALA A 122 -12.09 8.77 7.69
N VAL A 123 -11.68 7.52 7.91
CA VAL A 123 -12.60 6.38 8.11
C VAL A 123 -13.50 6.59 9.33
N ARG A 124 -12.95 7.10 10.44
CA ARG A 124 -13.72 7.39 11.66
C ARG A 124 -14.69 8.54 11.46
N GLU A 125 -14.23 9.64 10.85
CA GLU A 125 -15.04 10.84 10.61
C GLU A 125 -16.22 10.54 9.68
N ALA A 126 -16.03 9.69 8.66
CA ALA A 126 -17.10 9.27 7.76
C ALA A 126 -17.98 8.13 8.31
N GLY A 127 -17.74 7.64 9.54
CA GLY A 127 -18.46 6.47 10.08
C GLY A 127 -18.32 5.20 9.23
N ALA A 128 -17.24 5.09 8.45
CA ALA A 128 -17.12 4.12 7.36
C ALA A 128 -16.52 2.76 7.78
N ALA A 129 -16.23 2.57 9.07
CA ALA A 129 -15.48 1.41 9.57
C ALA A 129 -16.09 0.06 9.12
N ALA A 130 -17.43 -0.05 9.06
CA ALA A 130 -18.14 -1.29 8.68
C ALA A 130 -18.10 -1.65 7.19
N ARG A 131 -17.70 -0.71 6.32
CA ARG A 131 -17.68 -0.86 4.85
C ARG A 131 -16.28 -0.68 4.26
N VAL A 132 -15.28 -0.44 5.10
CA VAL A 132 -13.87 -0.29 4.69
C VAL A 132 -13.07 -1.52 5.10
N CYS A 133 -12.26 -2.03 4.17
CA CYS A 133 -11.17 -2.95 4.45
C CYS A 133 -9.84 -2.23 4.25
N LEU A 134 -8.96 -2.27 5.25
CA LEU A 134 -7.62 -1.68 5.17
C LEU A 134 -6.60 -2.72 4.71
N THR A 135 -5.81 -2.40 3.70
CA THR A 135 -4.78 -3.27 3.13
C THR A 135 -3.42 -2.58 3.10
N SER A 136 -2.36 -3.38 3.00
CA SER A 136 -1.00 -2.90 2.79
C SER A 136 -0.08 -4.07 2.41
N PHE A 137 0.89 -3.83 1.53
CA PHE A 137 1.97 -4.80 1.25
C PHE A 137 2.98 -4.91 2.41
N SER A 138 3.09 -3.88 3.25
CA SER A 138 3.88 -3.92 4.49
C SER A 138 3.08 -4.64 5.58
N SER A 139 3.63 -5.76 6.07
CA SER A 139 3.04 -6.51 7.19
C SER A 139 3.13 -5.72 8.50
N GLU A 140 4.22 -4.96 8.71
CA GLU A 140 4.36 -4.08 9.87
C GLU A 140 3.27 -2.99 9.90
N ARG A 141 2.96 -2.39 8.74
CA ARG A 141 1.88 -1.40 8.63
C ARG A 141 0.51 -2.01 8.94
N LEU A 142 0.26 -3.25 8.49
CA LEU A 142 -0.96 -3.98 8.85
C LEU A 142 -1.04 -4.23 10.36
N ASP A 143 0.06 -4.62 10.99
CA ASP A 143 0.12 -4.80 12.46
C ASP A 143 -0.18 -3.51 13.21
N VAL A 144 0.35 -2.37 12.75
CA VAL A 144 0.04 -1.05 13.30
C VAL A 144 -1.45 -0.73 13.14
N MET A 145 -2.02 -0.91 11.94
CA MET A 145 -3.45 -0.68 11.70
C MET A 145 -4.34 -1.62 12.52
N ALA A 146 -3.94 -2.88 12.73
CA ALA A 146 -4.64 -3.83 13.61
C ALA A 146 -4.72 -3.33 15.05
N ARG A 147 -3.59 -2.87 15.60
CA ARG A 147 -3.54 -2.33 16.97
C ARG A 147 -4.40 -1.08 17.13
N LEU A 148 -4.38 -0.17 16.14
CA LEU A 148 -5.10 1.09 16.20
C LEU A 148 -6.62 0.94 15.97
N THR A 149 -7.02 0.05 15.06
CA THR A 149 -8.44 -0.18 14.76
C THR A 149 -9.14 -0.99 15.85
N ARG A 150 -8.41 -1.83 16.61
CA ARG A 150 -8.94 -2.71 17.67
C ARG A 150 -10.08 -3.60 17.16
N GLY A 151 -9.96 -4.10 15.93
CA GLY A 151 -10.94 -4.98 15.30
C GLY A 151 -12.24 -4.30 14.85
N ARG A 152 -12.33 -2.97 14.89
CA ARG A 152 -13.52 -2.21 14.40
C ARG A 152 -13.56 -2.07 12.88
N THR A 153 -12.41 -2.20 12.22
CA THR A 153 -12.28 -2.11 10.77
C THR A 153 -11.64 -3.40 10.28
N ALA A 154 -12.13 -3.95 9.17
CA ALA A 154 -11.52 -5.12 8.56
C ALA A 154 -10.12 -4.81 8.02
N LEU A 155 -9.27 -5.83 8.02
CA LEU A 155 -7.92 -5.78 7.48
C LEU A 155 -7.75 -6.89 6.46
N GLY A 156 -7.02 -6.63 5.39
CA GLY A 156 -6.55 -7.67 4.49
C GLY A 156 -5.32 -8.41 5.03
N ALA A 157 -4.82 -9.33 4.22
CA ALA A 157 -3.65 -10.15 4.55
C ALA A 157 -2.36 -9.50 4.04
N GLY A 158 -1.33 -9.49 4.88
CA GLY A 158 0.00 -9.03 4.49
C GLY A 158 0.79 -10.09 3.74
N ALA A 159 1.95 -9.70 3.18
CA ALA A 159 2.87 -10.64 2.54
C ALA A 159 3.27 -11.81 3.46
N ALA A 160 3.47 -11.54 4.75
CA ALA A 160 3.72 -12.58 5.74
C ALA A 160 2.54 -13.56 5.85
N ASP A 161 1.31 -13.05 6.01
CA ASP A 161 0.10 -13.88 6.15
C ASP A 161 -0.15 -14.76 4.93
N VAL A 162 0.01 -14.19 3.72
CA VAL A 162 -0.08 -14.93 2.47
C VAL A 162 0.99 -16.02 2.40
N ALA A 163 2.23 -15.73 2.79
CA ALA A 163 3.29 -16.73 2.85
C ALA A 163 2.95 -17.85 3.84
N ARG A 164 2.39 -17.52 5.02
CA ARG A 164 1.95 -18.52 6.00
C ARG A 164 0.83 -19.41 5.42
N LEU A 165 -0.15 -18.80 4.77
CA LEU A 165 -1.26 -19.51 4.15
C LEU A 165 -0.78 -20.47 3.06
N VAL A 166 0.06 -20.01 2.15
CA VAL A 166 0.61 -20.83 1.06
C VAL A 166 1.47 -21.98 1.61
N ALA A 167 2.30 -21.71 2.61
CA ALA A 167 3.12 -22.74 3.25
C ALA A 167 2.26 -23.81 3.94
N ARG A 168 1.23 -23.40 4.69
CA ARG A 168 0.27 -24.33 5.33
C ARG A 168 -0.51 -25.14 4.31
N ALA A 169 -0.98 -24.52 3.23
CA ALA A 169 -1.67 -25.21 2.14
C ALA A 169 -0.78 -26.25 1.44
N ARG A 170 0.55 -26.07 1.50
CA ARG A 170 1.55 -27.02 1.00
C ARG A 170 2.07 -28.01 2.05
N GLY A 171 1.49 -28.03 3.25
CA GLY A 171 1.87 -28.96 4.31
C GLY A 171 3.15 -28.60 5.07
N LEU A 172 3.67 -27.38 4.91
CA LEU A 172 4.82 -26.90 5.68
C LEU A 172 4.37 -26.48 7.08
N THR A 173 4.91 -27.11 8.11
CA THR A 173 4.57 -26.87 9.51
C THR A 173 5.43 -25.80 10.16
N GLU A 174 6.66 -25.60 9.67
CA GLU A 174 7.60 -24.57 10.12
C GLU A 174 7.74 -23.49 9.05
N LEU A 175 7.58 -22.24 9.46
CA LEU A 175 7.74 -21.08 8.59
C LEU A 175 9.12 -20.47 8.83
N PRO A 176 9.93 -20.21 7.78
CA PRO A 176 11.11 -19.37 7.95
C PRO A 176 10.65 -17.97 8.43
N GLY A 177 11.43 -17.34 9.32
CA GLY A 177 11.11 -16.04 9.92
C GLY A 177 10.77 -14.97 8.87
N ALA A 178 10.03 -13.94 9.30
CA ALA A 178 9.45 -12.89 8.45
C ALA A 178 10.42 -12.26 7.42
N ASP A 179 11.73 -12.27 7.70
CA ASP A 179 12.81 -11.76 6.85
C ASP A 179 13.02 -12.53 5.52
N ALA A 180 12.41 -13.71 5.36
CA ALA A 180 12.60 -14.54 4.16
C ALA A 180 11.73 -14.10 2.97
N VAL A 181 10.62 -13.39 3.19
CA VAL A 181 9.61 -13.11 2.14
C VAL A 181 9.97 -11.85 1.32
N GLY A 182 10.65 -10.86 1.92
CA GLY A 182 11.01 -9.61 1.24
C GLY A 182 11.99 -9.77 0.07
N ARG A 183 12.77 -10.86 0.03
CA ARG A 183 13.79 -11.08 -1.02
C ARG A 183 13.25 -11.63 -2.33
N ALA A 184 11.98 -12.05 -2.39
CA ALA A 184 11.39 -12.66 -3.59
C ALA A 184 10.75 -11.65 -4.55
N TRP A 185 10.34 -10.46 -4.07
CA TRP A 185 9.55 -9.50 -4.86
C TRP A 185 10.33 -8.22 -5.27
N GLY A 186 11.60 -8.09 -4.88
CA GLY A 186 12.39 -6.86 -5.03
C GLY A 186 13.57 -6.89 -6.01
N ARG A 187 13.56 -7.68 -7.08
CA ARG A 187 14.63 -7.63 -8.11
C ARG A 187 14.10 -7.31 -9.50
N GLY A 188 13.64 -6.07 -9.65
CA GLY A 188 13.65 -5.35 -10.92
C GLY A 188 14.58 -4.15 -10.80
N ALA A 189 15.50 -4.00 -11.74
CA ALA A 189 16.40 -2.85 -11.98
C ALA A 189 17.72 -2.75 -11.18
N GLY A 190 18.81 -3.18 -11.85
CA GLY A 190 20.00 -2.34 -12.09
C GLY A 190 21.05 -2.17 -10.98
N GLY A 191 22.28 -2.64 -11.23
CA GLY A 191 23.47 -1.98 -10.65
C GLY A 191 24.60 -2.88 -10.12
N ARG A 192 25.50 -3.27 -11.04
CA ARG A 192 26.94 -3.56 -10.84
C ARG A 192 27.36 -4.60 -9.77
N ARG A 193 27.73 -5.78 -10.28
CA ARG A 193 28.52 -6.81 -9.61
C ARG A 193 29.88 -6.25 -9.15
N ARG A 194 30.16 -6.23 -7.85
CA ARG A 194 31.54 -6.23 -7.33
C ARG A 194 31.95 -7.68 -7.05
N ARG A 195 32.92 -8.19 -7.81
CA ARG A 195 33.59 -9.47 -7.56
C ARG A 195 34.52 -9.30 -6.35
N CYS A 196 34.20 -9.89 -5.22
CA CYS A 196 35.21 -10.18 -4.20
C CYS A 196 35.93 -11.47 -4.58
N VAL A 197 37.18 -11.35 -5.03
CA VAL A 197 38.10 -12.47 -5.20
C VAL A 197 38.63 -12.83 -3.82
N ALA A 198 38.24 -13.98 -3.30
CA ALA A 198 38.85 -14.58 -2.12
C ALA A 198 40.18 -15.23 -2.54
N ALA A 199 41.31 -14.64 -2.16
CA ALA A 199 42.62 -15.27 -2.25
C ALA A 199 42.97 -15.88 -0.89
N ARG A 200 42.86 -17.21 -0.78
CA ARG A 200 43.57 -18.02 0.21
C ARG A 200 44.95 -18.37 -0.38
N CYS A 201 46.03 -18.11 0.33
CA CYS A 201 47.19 -19.00 0.46
C CYS A 201 48.17 -18.37 1.48
N ARG A 202 48.30 -18.98 2.65
CA ARG A 202 49.34 -19.96 3.06
C ARG A 202 50.46 -19.27 3.84
N SER A 203 50.48 -19.64 5.11
CA SER A 203 51.59 -19.56 6.05
C SER A 203 52.91 -20.03 5.46
N ARG A 204 53.97 -19.23 5.63
CA ARG A 204 55.34 -19.71 5.76
C ARG A 204 56.02 -19.00 6.93
N SER A 205 56.48 -19.83 7.85
CA SER A 205 57.42 -19.56 8.91
C SER A 205 58.84 -19.39 8.36
N SER A 206 59.59 -18.40 8.85
CA SER A 206 61.04 -18.49 9.03
C SER A 206 61.54 -17.40 9.98
N THR A 207 61.85 -17.82 11.20
CA THR A 207 63.06 -17.47 11.99
C THR A 207 63.88 -16.25 11.57
N ALA A 208 64.08 -15.31 12.52
CA ALA A 208 65.37 -14.99 13.15
C ALA A 208 65.39 -13.55 13.72
N GLY A 209 65.96 -13.38 14.91
CA GLY A 209 66.53 -12.09 15.34
C GLY A 209 66.16 -11.61 16.74
N CYS A 210 67.01 -11.95 17.71
CA CYS A 210 67.09 -11.34 19.05
C CYS A 210 67.85 -10.00 19.02
N GLY A 211 67.62 -9.16 20.04
CA GLY A 211 68.47 -8.03 20.48
C GLY A 211 67.99 -6.68 19.95
N TRP A 212 67.71 -5.66 20.76
CA TRP A 212 68.12 -5.30 22.12
C TRP A 212 66.97 -4.61 22.86
#